data_AF-A0A2E2Q919-F1
#
_entry.id   AF-A0A2E2Q919-F1
#
_cell.length_a   1.000
_cell.length_b   1.000
_cell.length_c   1.000
_cell.angle_alpha   90.00
_cell.angle_beta   90.00
_cell.angle_gamma   90.00
#
_symmetry.space_group_name_H-M   'P 1'
#
loop_
_entity.id
_entity.type
_entity.pdbx_description
1 polymer ?
#
loop_
_entity_poly.entity_id
_entity_poly.type
_entity_poly.pdbx_seq_one_letter_code
_entity_poly.pdbx_strand_id
1 'polypeptide(L)' 'MVYAFGLVGFIIGFLAGQSVIGYLLRDKTKEELLNDPKLKDYGFITWGFAIGFCVLFVFLGQAVQSSQG' A
#
# COMPACT_ATOMS: atom_id res chain seq x y z
N MET A 1 -16.09 -13.07 5.04
CA MET A 1 -14.95 -13.45 4.16
C MET A 1 -14.37 -12.25 3.43
N VAL A 2 -15.17 -11.49 2.67
CA VAL A 2 -14.72 -10.30 1.92
C VAL A 2 -13.96 -9.26 2.76
N TYR A 3 -14.45 -8.94 3.96
CA TYR A 3 -13.77 -8.00 4.87
C TYR A 3 -12.38 -8.48 5.32
N ALA A 4 -12.19 -9.79 5.49
CA ALA A 4 -10.89 -10.35 5.85
C ALA A 4 -9.89 -10.22 4.70
N PHE A 5 -10.33 -10.47 3.45
CA PHE A 5 -9.50 -10.26 2.26
C PHE A 5 -9.11 -8.79 2.10
N GLY A 6 -10.04 -7.85 2.33
CA GLY A 6 -9.74 -6.42 2.30
C GLY A 6 -8.72 -6.01 3.36
N LEU A 7 -8.83 -6.53 4.58
CA LEU A 7 -7.91 -6.21 5.68
C LEU A 7 -6.49 -6.78 5.42
N VAL A 8 -6.41 -8.01 4.88
CA VAL A 8 -5.14 -8.62 4.45
C VAL A 8 -4.52 -7.83 3.31
N GLY A 9 -5.30 -7.46 2.29
CA GLY A 9 -4.85 -6.62 1.19
C GLY A 9 -4.36 -5.26 1.66
N PHE A 10 -5.07 -4.63 2.59
CA PHE A 10 -4.67 -3.35 3.16
C PHE A 10 -3.32 -3.42 3.89
N ILE A 11 -3.12 -4.43 4.76
CA ILE A 11 -1.86 -4.59 5.49
C ILE A 11 -0.70 -4.87 4.53
N ILE A 12 -0.89 -5.79 3.58
CA ILE A 12 0.15 -6.13 2.58
C ILE A 12 0.47 -4.90 1.72
N GLY A 13 -0.55 -4.18 1.26
CA GLY A 13 -0.38 -2.96 0.47
C GLY A 13 0.31 -1.85 1.23
N PHE A 14 0.03 -1.71 2.52
CA PHE A 14 0.70 -0.74 3.39
C PHE A 14 2.18 -1.09 3.57
N LEU A 15 2.51 -2.35 3.85
CA LEU A 15 3.90 -2.82 3.97
C LEU A 15 4.67 -2.67 2.65
N ALA A 16 4.02 -2.96 1.52
CA ALA A 16 4.58 -2.76 0.20
C ALA A 16 4.84 -1.27 -0.08
N GLY A 17 3.89 -0.40 0.22
CA GLY A 17 4.03 1.06 0.09
C GLY A 17 5.18 1.61 0.93
N GLN A 18 5.31 1.17 2.19
CA GLN A 18 6.43 1.52 3.06
C GLN A 18 7.78 1.03 2.51
N SER A 19 7.83 -0.18 1.95
CA SER A 19 9.04 -0.74 1.34
C SER A 19 9.45 0.04 0.09
N VAL A 20 8.48 0.45 -0.74
CA VAL A 20 8.71 1.27 -1.94
C VAL A 20 9.28 2.63 -1.56
N ILE A 21 8.69 3.31 -0.56
CA ILE A 21 9.22 4.58 -0.06
C ILE A 21 10.61 4.40 0.56
N GLY A 22 10.81 3.35 1.37
CA GLY A 22 12.10 3.05 1.96
C GLY A 22 13.20 2.84 0.91
N TYR A 23 12.87 2.17 -0.19
CA TYR A 23 13.77 2.02 -1.33
C TYR A 23 14.02 3.34 -2.06
N LEU A 24 12.97 4.12 -2.30
CA LEU A 24 13.05 5.37 -3.07
C LEU A 24 13.76 6.50 -2.30
N LEU A 25 13.68 6.47 -0.96
CA LEU A 25 14.37 7.40 -0.06
C LEU A 25 15.73 6.87 0.41
N ARG A 26 16.16 5.66 0.01
CA ARG A 26 17.40 5.06 0.53
C ARG A 26 18.65 5.91 0.27
N ASP A 27 18.65 6.64 -0.85
CA ASP A 27 19.76 7.45 -1.32
C ASP A 27 19.65 8.92 -0.86
N LYS A 28 18.58 9.28 -0.12
CA LYS A 28 18.34 10.62 0.40
C LYS A 28 18.84 10.75 1.84
N THR A 29 19.55 11.84 2.14
CA THR A 29 20.03 12.10 3.49
C THR A 29 18.90 12.65 4.38
N LYS A 30 18.95 12.39 5.70
CA LYS A 30 17.92 12.84 6.65
C LYS A 30 17.72 14.37 6.62
N GLU A 31 18.79 15.14 6.41
CA GLU A 31 18.73 16.60 6.36
C GLU A 31 17.99 17.12 5.11
N GLU A 32 18.13 16.41 3.99
CA GLU A 32 17.40 16.68 2.75
C GLU A 32 15.91 16.34 2.94
N LEU A 33 15.60 15.21 3.57
CA LEU A 33 14.23 14.77 3.89
C LEU A 33 13.49 15.71 4.84
N LEU A 34 14.19 16.28 5.82
CA LEU A 34 13.61 17.19 6.81
C LEU A 34 13.29 18.58 6.24
N ASN A 35 14.00 18.99 5.18
CA ASN A 35 13.77 20.28 4.52
C ASN A 35 12.88 20.17 3.26
N ASP A 36 12.54 18.97 2.81
CA ASP A 36 11.75 18.79 1.59
C ASP A 36 10.23 18.75 1.89
N PRO A 37 9.45 19.77 1.48
CA PRO A 37 8.00 19.77 1.67
C PRO A 37 7.30 18.61 0.95
N LYS A 38 7.95 17.99 -0.04
CA LYS A 38 7.44 16.82 -0.76
C LYS A 38 7.38 15.55 0.09
N LEU A 39 7.94 15.55 1.31
CA LEU A 39 7.88 14.40 2.21
C LEU A 39 6.43 13.89 2.43
N LYS A 40 5.45 14.81 2.42
CA LYS A 40 4.01 14.50 2.52
C LYS A 40 3.48 13.73 1.31
N ASP A 41 4.00 13.99 0.12
CA ASP A 41 3.58 13.34 -1.13
C ASP A 41 3.96 11.86 -1.14
N TYR A 42 5.09 11.51 -0.50
CA TYR A 42 5.45 10.11 -0.31
C TYR A 42 4.43 9.38 0.57
N GLY A 43 3.88 10.05 1.59
CA GLY A 43 2.78 9.48 2.38
C GLY A 43 1.61 9.03 1.49
N PHE A 44 1.21 9.86 0.52
CA PHE A 44 0.16 9.52 -0.44
C PHE A 44 0.50 8.30 -1.30
N ILE A 45 1.78 8.04 -1.59
CA ILE A 45 2.21 6.83 -2.29
C ILE A 45 1.86 5.59 -1.46
N THR A 46 2.22 5.55 -0.17
CA THR A 46 1.85 4.41 0.69
C THR A 46 0.34 4.23 0.78
N TRP A 47 -0.42 5.31 0.96
CA TRP A 47 -1.87 5.23 1.03
C TRP A 47 -2.48 4.75 -0.29
N GLY A 48 -1.93 5.17 -1.43
CA GLY A 48 -2.31 4.68 -2.75
C GLY A 48 -2.09 3.17 -2.90
N PHE A 49 -0.93 2.66 -2.48
CA PHE A 49 -0.65 1.22 -2.47
C PHE A 49 -1.57 0.46 -1.52
N ALA A 50 -1.81 0.96 -0.30
CA ALA A 50 -2.68 0.31 0.68
C ALA A 50 -4.14 0.20 0.18
N ILE A 51 -4.69 1.28 -0.40
CA ILE A 51 -6.04 1.27 -0.96
C ILE A 51 -6.09 0.40 -2.22
N GLY A 52 -5.11 0.50 -3.11
CA GLY A 52 -5.05 -0.30 -4.34
C GLY A 52 -5.03 -1.80 -4.06
N PHE A 53 -4.18 -2.26 -3.13
CA PHE A 53 -4.14 -3.66 -2.72
C PHE A 53 -5.38 -4.11 -1.96
N CYS A 54 -5.98 -3.25 -1.13
CA CYS A 54 -7.25 -3.54 -0.47
C CYS A 54 -8.35 -3.84 -1.50
N VAL A 55 -8.51 -2.97 -2.51
CA VAL A 55 -9.49 -3.15 -3.59
C VAL A 55 -9.17 -4.41 -4.39
N LEU A 56 -7.91 -4.61 -4.79
CA LEU A 56 -7.46 -5.79 -5.54
C LEU A 56 -7.81 -7.09 -4.82
N PHE A 57 -7.49 -7.20 -3.53
CA PHE A 57 -7.76 -8.40 -2.73
C PHE A 57 -9.24 -8.63 -2.49
N VAL A 58 -10.04 -7.57 -2.35
CA VAL A 58 -11.51 -7.70 -2.29
C VAL A 58 -12.04 -8.28 -3.60
N PHE A 59 -11.62 -7.77 -4.76
CA PHE A 59 -12.01 -8.33 -6.06
C PHE A 59 -11.56 -9.78 -6.24
N LEU A 60 -10.34 -10.09 -5.82
CA LEU A 60 -9.79 -11.45 -5.91
C LEU A 60 -10.54 -12.42 -4.99
N GLY A 61 -10.86 -11.99 -3.77
CA GLY A 61 -11.71 -12.76 -2.84
C GLY A 61 -13.11 -13.03 -3.40
N GLN A 62 -13.72 -12.04 -4.06
CA GLN A 62 -15.02 -12.20 -4.73
C GLN A 62 -14.93 -13.18 -5.90
N ALA A 63 -13.90 -13.07 -6.75
CA ALA A 63 -13.68 -13.97 -7.88
C ALA A 63 -13.51 -15.43 -7.41
N VAL A 64 -12.74 -15.65 -6.34
CA VAL A 64 -12.56 -16.98 -5.74
C VAL A 64 -13.89 -17.55 -5.22
N GLN A 65 -14.72 -16.72 -4.58
CA GLN A 65 -16.04 -17.17 -4.11
C GLN A 65 -16.98 -17.50 -5.27
N SER A 66 -16.97 -16.73 -6.36
CA SER A 66 -17.79 -17.01 -7.55
C SER A 66 -17.40 -18.29 -8.29
N SER A 67 -16.14 -18.73 -8.18
CA SER A 67 -15.66 -19.96 -8.81
C SER A 67 -16.02 -21.23 -8.02
N GLN A 68 -16.49 -21.11 -6.77
CA GLN A 68 -16.87 -22.24 -5.92
C GLN A 68 -18.40 -22.39 -5.75
N GLY A 69 -19.19 -21.56 -6.44
CA GLY A 69 -20.65 -21.60 -6.46
C GLY A 69 -21.22 -22.38 -7.63
#